data_AF-A0A509ABW1-F1
#
_entry.id   AF-A0A509ABW1-F1
#
_cell.length_a   1.000
_cell.length_b   1.000
_cell.length_c   1.000
_cell.angle_alpha   90.00
_cell.angle_beta   90.00
_cell.angle_gamma   90.00
#
_symmetry.space_group_name_H-M   'P 1'
#
loop_
_entity.id
_entity.type
_entity.pdbx_description
1 polymer ?
#
loop_
_entity_poly.entity_id
_entity_poly.type
_entity_poly.pdbx_seq_one_letter_code
_entity_poly.pdbx_strand_id
1 'polypeptide(L)'
;MNMFKKNICRAYENILLSFKKENINFKKKYFCNCEKKDVNKIKFTKHKKENGHTFSHLFLETEIYFEFKANVFYRGRCLRSLCEMSTFDEIVFLLLYKKMPNKTELNENINYLKKEYIQFVENEKNIIKIMKILKNNNLLELIRICILNLSLFEENNKDMNLNYYKILAISLRLLSIFYSQNNLCENIFTDKEYDNVCLFILQNYSNNNMLESNTPKLKWNENKDVEKVDEIMDKSETSKTDKEKLLNVLLTLICETNINENIFLLRLISNMNEKNNYFNIYLCAITFYIDTFKNINFDLSFKSFLNLDIYSKEQTEDDINDIIMDIPNVDLFFYKNNFFLKKKNILKKYLTDYCNNQSQQSIYILNHFTKIEDIFLKYKNKYPSPYYYSMLTFYLLNIPVNLLPTIYFLSRLPSIIAHINEQKQNKKIVKYSSIYVGNLPTDIYQP
;
A
#
# COMPACT_ATOMS: atom_id res chain seq x y z
N MET A 1 26.20 -22.01 11.78
CA MET A 1 24.99 -22.45 12.52
C MET A 1 25.09 -22.26 14.04
N ASN A 2 26.22 -22.55 14.69
CA ASN A 2 26.36 -22.40 16.16
C ASN A 2 26.59 -20.96 16.69
N MET A 3 27.08 -20.01 15.86
CA MET A 3 27.10 -18.58 16.26
C MET A 3 25.70 -17.93 16.21
N PHE A 4 24.83 -18.38 15.28
CA PHE A 4 23.50 -17.80 15.05
C PHE A 4 22.52 -18.15 16.19
N LYS A 5 22.59 -19.38 16.72
CA LYS A 5 21.87 -19.77 17.94
C LYS A 5 22.34 -18.97 19.17
N LYS A 6 23.64 -18.67 19.29
CA LYS A 6 24.20 -17.90 20.42
C LYS A 6 23.71 -16.45 20.45
N ASN A 7 23.50 -15.82 19.30
CA ASN A 7 23.06 -14.41 19.24
C ASN A 7 21.55 -14.24 19.46
N ILE A 8 20.73 -15.19 18.98
CA ILE A 8 19.28 -15.20 19.25
C ILE A 8 19.01 -15.54 20.73
N CYS A 9 19.75 -16.49 21.31
CA CYS A 9 19.65 -16.79 22.74
C CYS A 9 20.04 -15.59 23.61
N ARG A 10 21.09 -14.84 23.26
CA ARG A 10 21.49 -13.62 24.01
C ARG A 10 20.45 -12.49 23.94
N ALA A 11 19.81 -12.30 22.79
CA ALA A 11 18.73 -11.32 22.67
C ALA A 11 17.51 -11.72 23.52
N TYR A 12 17.13 -12.99 23.51
CA TYR A 12 16.06 -13.53 24.35
C TYR A 12 16.40 -13.51 25.86
N GLU A 13 17.65 -13.80 26.24
CA GLU A 13 18.11 -13.77 27.64
C GLU A 13 18.15 -12.34 28.20
N ASN A 14 18.57 -11.36 27.40
CA ASN A 14 18.54 -9.94 27.80
C ASN A 14 17.11 -9.43 27.99
N ILE A 15 16.17 -9.90 27.15
CA ILE A 15 14.74 -9.61 27.28
C ILE A 15 14.15 -10.28 28.53
N LEU A 16 14.51 -11.55 28.82
CA LEU A 16 14.12 -12.25 30.04
C LEU A 16 14.69 -11.62 31.32
N LEU A 17 15.93 -11.10 31.27
CA LEU A 17 16.55 -10.36 32.36
C LEU A 17 15.89 -9.01 32.59
N SER A 18 15.41 -8.32 31.54
CA SER A 18 14.58 -7.12 31.71
C SER A 18 13.21 -7.43 32.32
N PHE A 19 12.62 -8.59 32.00
CA PHE A 19 11.32 -9.00 32.54
C PHE A 19 11.38 -9.55 33.97
N LYS A 20 12.52 -10.12 34.42
CA LYS A 20 12.72 -10.51 35.83
C LYS A 20 12.75 -9.32 36.79
N LYS A 21 13.06 -8.10 36.32
CA LYS A 21 12.98 -6.88 37.13
C LYS A 21 11.53 -6.43 37.40
N GLU A 22 10.53 -6.97 36.68
CA GLU A 22 9.13 -6.53 36.78
C GLU A 22 8.21 -7.54 37.51
N ASN A 23 8.73 -8.59 38.16
CA ASN A 23 7.90 -9.55 38.94
C ASN A 23 6.69 -10.13 38.19
N ILE A 24 6.76 -10.31 36.87
CA ILE A 24 5.69 -10.92 36.08
C ILE A 24 5.90 -12.44 36.03
N ASN A 25 5.18 -13.18 36.88
CA ASN A 25 5.18 -14.64 36.91
C ASN A 25 4.20 -15.21 35.87
N PHE A 26 4.71 -15.72 34.75
CA PHE A 26 3.91 -16.55 33.83
C PHE A 26 3.82 -17.99 34.36
N LYS A 27 2.64 -18.39 34.88
CA LYS A 27 2.33 -19.82 35.06
C LYS A 27 2.19 -20.47 33.68
N LYS A 28 3.11 -21.37 33.33
CA LYS A 28 2.95 -22.32 32.21
C LYS A 28 1.69 -23.15 32.45
N LYS A 29 0.59 -22.88 31.75
CA LYS A 29 -0.51 -23.84 31.61
C LYS A 29 -0.21 -24.73 30.41
N TYR A 30 0.14 -25.98 30.70
CA TYR A 30 0.15 -27.05 29.70
C TYR A 30 -1.28 -27.28 29.24
N PHE A 31 -1.57 -27.07 27.96
CA PHE A 31 -2.81 -27.51 27.34
C PHE A 31 -2.70 -29.02 27.10
N CYS A 32 -3.62 -29.78 27.71
CA CYS A 32 -3.79 -31.24 27.66
C CYS A 32 -2.96 -32.08 28.67
N ASN A 33 -3.47 -32.21 29.90
CA ASN A 33 -3.34 -33.45 30.68
C ASN A 33 -4.70 -34.15 30.66
N CYS A 34 -4.90 -35.10 29.75
CA CYS A 34 -6.01 -36.05 29.85
C CYS A 34 -5.45 -37.37 30.40
N GLU A 35 -5.57 -37.58 31.71
CA GLU A 35 -5.44 -38.91 32.29
C GLU A 35 -6.64 -39.77 31.87
N LYS A 36 -6.37 -41.03 31.51
CA LYS A 36 -7.30 -41.99 30.87
C LYS A 36 -8.43 -42.52 31.79
N LYS A 37 -9.07 -41.71 32.65
CA LYS A 37 -10.09 -42.26 33.58
C LYS A 37 -11.50 -41.67 33.58
N ASP A 38 -11.81 -40.60 32.86
CA ASP A 38 -13.16 -39.99 32.92
C ASP A 38 -13.88 -39.90 31.57
N VAL A 39 -14.07 -41.04 30.88
CA VAL A 39 -14.82 -41.08 29.60
C VAL A 39 -16.34 -41.20 29.79
N ASN A 40 -16.83 -41.51 30.99
CA ASN A 40 -18.27 -41.75 31.20
C ASN A 40 -18.88 -40.76 32.20
N LYS A 41 -18.99 -39.48 31.81
CA LYS A 41 -19.98 -38.48 32.31
C LYS A 41 -19.66 -37.07 31.78
N ILE A 42 -19.80 -36.84 30.48
CA ILE A 42 -19.91 -35.47 29.97
C ILE A 42 -21.33 -35.27 29.46
N LYS A 43 -22.18 -34.67 30.31
CA LYS A 43 -23.44 -34.09 29.86
C LYS A 43 -23.08 -32.92 28.94
N PHE A 44 -23.43 -33.03 27.65
CA PHE A 44 -23.34 -31.90 26.73
C PHE A 44 -24.34 -30.82 27.17
N THR A 45 -23.87 -29.85 27.95
CA THR A 45 -24.56 -28.57 28.07
C THR A 45 -24.47 -27.89 26.72
N LYS A 46 -25.60 -27.76 26.01
CA LYS A 46 -25.73 -26.88 24.84
C LYS A 46 -25.34 -25.47 25.28
N HIS A 47 -24.08 -25.09 25.08
CA HIS A 47 -23.70 -23.68 25.11
C HIS A 47 -24.48 -23.00 23.99
N LYS A 48 -25.34 -22.05 24.35
CA LYS A 48 -25.91 -21.09 23.41
C LYS A 48 -24.73 -20.45 22.67
N LYS A 49 -24.75 -20.50 21.33
CA LYS A 49 -23.82 -19.75 20.48
C LYS A 49 -23.97 -18.27 20.83
N GLU A 50 -23.05 -17.74 21.61
CA GLU A 50 -22.74 -16.32 21.54
C GLU A 50 -22.12 -16.09 20.17
N ASN A 51 -22.61 -15.08 19.45
CA ASN A 51 -22.10 -14.66 18.15
C ASN A 51 -20.68 -14.09 18.32
N GLY A 52 -19.70 -14.99 18.48
CA GLY A 52 -18.28 -14.67 18.53
C GLY A 52 -17.63 -15.19 17.25
N HIS A 53 -17.15 -14.27 16.43
CA HIS A 53 -16.29 -14.57 15.29
C HIS A 53 -15.12 -15.46 15.74
N THR A 54 -15.17 -16.75 15.45
CA THR A 54 -14.02 -17.64 15.63
C THR A 54 -13.02 -17.37 14.50
N PHE A 55 -12.18 -16.36 14.67
CA PHE A 55 -10.97 -16.26 13.85
C PHE A 55 -9.98 -17.30 14.37
N SER A 56 -9.86 -18.43 13.67
CA SER A 56 -8.65 -19.26 13.78
C SER A 56 -7.50 -18.41 13.23
N HIS A 57 -6.80 -17.68 14.09
CA HIS A 57 -5.63 -16.92 13.67
C HIS A 57 -4.55 -17.90 13.20
N LEU A 58 -4.41 -18.06 11.89
CA LEU A 58 -3.23 -18.69 11.30
C LEU A 58 -2.07 -17.71 11.48
N PHE A 59 -1.21 -17.95 12.47
CA PHE A 59 0.00 -17.16 12.64
C PHE A 59 1.01 -17.57 11.58
N LEU A 60 1.20 -16.70 10.59
CA LEU A 60 2.29 -16.82 9.64
C LEU A 60 3.49 -16.02 10.14
N GLU A 61 4.64 -16.68 10.19
CA GLU A 61 5.91 -16.05 10.50
C GLU A 61 6.34 -15.16 9.33
N THR A 62 6.84 -13.96 9.66
CA THR A 62 7.48 -13.05 8.70
C THR A 62 8.57 -12.21 9.36
N GLU A 63 9.64 -11.96 8.63
CA GLU A 63 10.73 -11.05 9.03
C GLU A 63 10.62 -9.68 8.35
N ILE A 64 9.59 -9.47 7.52
CA ILE A 64 9.45 -8.28 6.67
C ILE A 64 8.88 -7.11 7.45
N TYR A 65 7.81 -7.35 8.19
CA TYR A 65 7.03 -6.33 8.88
C TYR A 65 6.84 -6.70 10.34
N PHE A 66 7.00 -5.71 11.22
CA PHE A 66 6.73 -5.89 12.63
C PHE A 66 6.21 -4.60 13.26
N GLU A 67 5.24 -4.72 14.16
CA GLU A 67 4.75 -3.63 14.98
C GLU A 67 5.05 -3.89 16.45
N PHE A 68 5.62 -2.89 17.12
CA PHE A 68 5.86 -2.94 18.55
C PHE A 68 5.55 -1.61 19.20
N LYS A 69 4.64 -1.64 20.18
CA LYS A 69 4.11 -0.43 20.84
C LYS A 69 3.63 0.58 19.77
N ALA A 70 4.15 1.80 19.82
CA ALA A 70 3.81 2.89 18.89
C ALA A 70 4.69 2.95 17.62
N ASN A 71 5.51 1.92 17.37
CA ASN A 71 6.49 1.89 16.28
C ASN A 71 6.19 0.79 15.27
N VAL A 72 6.54 1.07 14.02
CA VAL A 72 6.46 0.15 12.88
C VAL A 72 7.87 -0.09 12.37
N PHE A 73 8.16 -1.32 11.98
CA PHE A 73 9.48 -1.74 11.52
C PHE A 73 9.39 -2.47 10.18
N TYR A 74 10.27 -2.13 9.25
CA TYR A 74 10.53 -2.90 8.04
C TYR A 74 11.90 -3.54 8.15
N ARG A 75 11.97 -4.88 8.08
CA ARG A 75 13.23 -5.66 8.23
C ARG A 75 14.04 -5.21 9.46
N GLY A 76 13.36 -4.96 10.57
CA GLY A 76 13.97 -4.51 11.84
C GLY A 76 14.34 -3.03 11.93
N ARG A 77 14.15 -2.23 10.87
CA ARG A 77 14.43 -0.78 10.87
C ARG A 77 13.18 0.03 11.17
N CYS A 78 13.31 1.02 12.06
CA CYS A 78 12.19 1.89 12.46
C CYS A 78 11.70 2.73 11.28
N LEU A 79 10.39 2.67 11.01
CA LEU A 79 9.76 3.35 9.87
C LEU A 79 9.96 4.86 9.89
N ARG A 80 9.99 5.51 11.07
CA ARG A 80 10.26 6.96 11.16
C ARG A 80 11.66 7.30 10.67
N SER A 81 12.67 6.54 11.09
CA SER A 81 14.05 6.73 10.62
C SER A 81 14.20 6.43 9.13
N LEU A 82 13.48 5.43 8.61
CA LEU A 82 13.44 5.16 7.17
C LEU A 82 12.85 6.34 6.38
N CYS A 83 11.74 6.91 6.84
CA CYS A 83 11.14 8.10 6.23
C CYS A 83 12.08 9.32 6.26
N GLU A 84 12.88 9.47 7.31
CA GLU A 84 13.83 10.58 7.47
C GLU A 84 15.07 10.42 6.62
N MET A 85 15.68 9.23 6.59
CA MET A 85 17.04 9.02 6.11
C MET A 85 17.15 8.25 4.79
N SER A 86 16.06 7.65 4.30
CA SER A 86 16.12 6.75 3.15
C SER A 86 15.22 7.15 1.98
N THR A 87 15.67 6.82 0.78
CA THR A 87 14.85 6.92 -0.44
C THR A 87 14.00 5.67 -0.62
N PHE A 88 12.93 5.77 -1.40
CA PHE A 88 12.02 4.68 -1.67
C PHE A 88 12.74 3.52 -2.34
N ASP A 89 13.67 3.80 -3.26
CA ASP A 89 14.53 2.83 -3.92
C ASP A 89 15.44 2.08 -2.92
N GLU A 90 15.94 2.74 -1.87
CA GLU A 90 16.65 2.06 -0.77
C GLU A 90 15.70 1.18 0.06
N ILE A 91 14.44 1.59 0.24
CA ILE A 91 13.42 0.75 0.92
C ILE A 91 13.08 -0.48 0.08
N VAL A 92 12.93 -0.32 -1.23
CA VAL A 92 12.75 -1.42 -2.18
C VAL A 92 13.92 -2.41 -2.03
N PHE A 93 15.15 -1.90 -2.03
CA PHE A 93 16.33 -2.72 -1.84
C PHE A 93 16.33 -3.44 -0.48
N LEU A 94 15.97 -2.74 0.61
CA LEU A 94 15.84 -3.32 1.94
C LEU A 94 14.86 -4.49 1.98
N LEU A 95 13.69 -4.34 1.35
CA LEU A 95 12.66 -5.37 1.36
C LEU A 95 13.08 -6.62 0.58
N LEU A 96 13.69 -6.42 -0.60
CA LEU A 96 14.09 -7.49 -1.53
C LEU A 96 15.39 -8.20 -1.11
N TYR A 97 16.39 -7.45 -0.64
CA TYR A 97 17.73 -7.97 -0.31
C TYR A 97 17.98 -8.12 1.20
N LYS A 98 17.03 -7.74 2.05
CA LYS A 98 17.08 -7.87 3.53
C LYS A 98 18.20 -7.05 4.20
N LYS A 99 18.81 -6.09 3.49
CA LYS A 99 19.85 -5.17 3.99
C LYS A 99 19.72 -3.82 3.29
N MET A 100 20.32 -2.77 3.86
CA MET A 100 20.45 -1.49 3.12
C MET A 100 21.46 -1.63 1.98
N PRO A 101 21.24 -0.96 0.85
CA PRO A 101 22.21 -0.96 -0.25
C PRO A 101 23.45 -0.13 0.10
N ASN A 102 24.56 -0.43 -0.55
CA ASN A 102 25.61 0.56 -0.77
C ASN A 102 25.35 1.34 -2.07
N LYS A 103 26.13 2.40 -2.33
CA LYS A 103 25.94 3.26 -3.51
C LYS A 103 26.08 2.51 -4.84
N THR A 104 26.98 1.53 -4.92
CA THR A 104 27.21 0.76 -6.16
C THR A 104 26.05 -0.18 -6.45
N GLU A 105 25.58 -0.93 -5.44
CA GLU A 105 24.44 -1.86 -5.55
C GLU A 105 23.16 -1.12 -5.93
N LEU A 106 22.91 0.05 -5.34
CA LEU A 106 21.74 0.86 -5.68
C LEU A 106 21.81 1.35 -7.14
N ASN A 107 22.97 1.86 -7.56
CA ASN A 107 23.18 2.34 -8.92
C ASN A 107 23.05 1.23 -9.96
N GLU A 108 23.56 0.03 -9.67
CA GLU A 108 23.43 -1.14 -10.55
C GLU A 108 21.95 -1.50 -10.78
N ASN A 109 21.15 -1.54 -9.72
CA ASN A 109 19.72 -1.84 -9.82
C ASN A 109 18.93 -0.75 -10.56
N ILE A 110 19.25 0.53 -10.32
CA ILE A 110 18.64 1.66 -11.04
C ILE A 110 19.00 1.60 -12.52
N ASN A 111 20.26 1.33 -12.86
CA ASN A 111 20.72 1.19 -14.25
C ASN A 111 20.05 0.01 -14.95
N TYR A 112 19.86 -1.10 -14.25
CA TYR A 112 19.11 -2.25 -14.76
C TYR A 112 17.65 -1.87 -15.07
N LEU A 113 16.97 -1.19 -14.14
CA LEU A 113 15.60 -0.68 -14.35
C LEU A 113 15.51 0.25 -15.56
N LYS A 114 16.45 1.19 -15.69
CA LYS A 114 16.51 2.13 -16.84
C LYS A 114 16.69 1.39 -18.16
N LYS A 115 17.59 0.40 -18.20
CA LYS A 115 17.83 -0.42 -19.39
C LYS A 115 16.56 -1.16 -19.83
N GLU A 116 15.88 -1.83 -18.90
CA GLU A 116 14.63 -2.56 -19.21
C GLU A 116 13.50 -1.60 -19.64
N TYR A 117 13.44 -0.39 -19.06
CA TYR A 117 12.46 0.64 -19.44
C TYR A 117 12.62 1.08 -20.90
N ILE A 118 13.86 1.27 -21.34
CA ILE A 118 14.21 1.67 -22.72
C ILE A 118 13.99 0.49 -23.68
N GLN A 119 14.38 -0.73 -23.30
CA GLN A 119 14.24 -1.89 -24.17
C GLN A 119 12.78 -2.20 -24.54
N PHE A 120 11.82 -1.86 -23.67
CA PHE A 120 10.40 -2.11 -23.92
C PHE A 120 9.78 -1.24 -25.03
N VAL A 121 10.49 -0.21 -25.56
CA VAL A 121 10.05 0.72 -26.61
C VAL A 121 9.60 0.01 -27.89
N GLU A 122 10.22 -1.12 -28.25
CA GLU A 122 10.02 -1.78 -29.55
C GLU A 122 8.56 -2.23 -29.81
N ASN A 123 7.73 -2.33 -28.75
CA ASN A 123 6.35 -2.81 -28.82
C ASN A 123 5.27 -1.72 -28.75
N GLU A 124 5.61 -0.44 -28.78
CA GLU A 124 4.67 0.68 -28.55
C GLU A 124 3.49 0.72 -29.51
N LYS A 125 3.72 0.48 -30.80
CA LYS A 125 2.64 0.46 -31.80
C LYS A 125 1.57 -0.58 -31.47
N ASN A 126 1.98 -1.73 -30.91
CA ASN A 126 1.05 -2.79 -30.51
C ASN A 126 0.31 -2.41 -29.22
N ILE A 127 0.99 -1.76 -28.28
CA ILE A 127 0.38 -1.25 -27.03
C ILE A 127 -0.69 -0.22 -27.34
N ILE A 128 -0.41 0.75 -28.22
CA ILE A 128 -1.39 1.76 -28.63
C ILE A 128 -2.61 1.12 -29.31
N LYS A 129 -2.42 0.07 -30.12
CA LYS A 129 -3.53 -0.71 -30.68
C LYS A 129 -4.38 -1.38 -29.58
N ILE A 130 -3.73 -2.00 -28.58
CA ILE A 130 -4.42 -2.61 -27.43
C ILE A 130 -5.23 -1.56 -26.68
N MET A 131 -4.66 -0.38 -26.41
CA MET A 131 -5.35 0.72 -25.74
C MET A 131 -6.61 1.16 -26.50
N LYS A 132 -6.52 1.31 -27.82
CA LYS A 132 -7.68 1.64 -28.67
C LYS A 132 -8.79 0.58 -28.60
N ILE A 133 -8.42 -0.69 -28.47
CA ILE A 133 -9.37 -1.80 -28.34
C ILE A 133 -10.04 -1.79 -26.97
N LEU A 134 -9.29 -1.52 -25.90
CA LEU A 134 -9.79 -1.64 -24.53
C LEU A 134 -10.95 -0.70 -24.23
N LYS A 135 -11.08 0.43 -24.95
CA LYS A 135 -12.10 1.51 -24.80
C LYS A 135 -12.19 2.14 -23.39
N ASN A 136 -11.86 1.39 -22.36
CA ASN A 136 -11.86 1.72 -20.95
C ASN A 136 -10.47 2.22 -20.58
N ASN A 137 -10.40 3.42 -20.01
CA ASN A 137 -9.18 4.08 -19.54
C ASN A 137 -8.66 3.47 -18.23
N ASN A 138 -8.58 2.14 -18.10
CA ASN A 138 -8.05 1.49 -16.90
C ASN A 138 -6.60 1.04 -17.13
N LEU A 139 -5.66 1.80 -16.56
CA LEU A 139 -4.23 1.54 -16.70
C LEU A 139 -3.80 0.20 -16.09
N LEU A 140 -4.38 -0.22 -14.97
CA LEU A 140 -4.04 -1.51 -14.36
C LEU A 140 -4.40 -2.67 -15.30
N GLU A 141 -5.51 -2.55 -16.04
CA GLU A 141 -5.91 -3.56 -17.04
C GLU A 141 -4.98 -3.61 -18.25
N LEU A 142 -4.56 -2.44 -18.76
CA LEU A 142 -3.54 -2.36 -19.80
C LEU A 142 -2.25 -3.05 -19.35
N ILE A 143 -1.79 -2.74 -18.14
CA ILE A 143 -0.58 -3.34 -17.57
C ILE A 143 -0.76 -4.86 -17.43
N ARG A 144 -1.91 -5.33 -16.94
CA ARG A 144 -2.20 -6.77 -16.80
C ARG A 144 -2.11 -7.50 -18.15
N ILE A 145 -2.70 -6.94 -19.21
CA ILE A 145 -2.70 -7.56 -20.54
C ILE A 145 -1.30 -7.59 -21.15
N CYS A 146 -0.56 -6.47 -21.07
CA CYS A 146 0.79 -6.40 -21.59
C CYS A 146 1.73 -7.36 -20.84
N ILE A 147 1.63 -7.42 -19.51
CA ILE A 147 2.41 -8.35 -18.69
C ILE A 147 2.04 -9.80 -18.97
N LEU A 148 0.76 -10.11 -19.22
CA LEU A 148 0.33 -11.45 -19.60
C LEU A 148 1.03 -11.89 -20.90
N ASN A 149 1.04 -11.02 -21.91
CA ASN A 149 1.72 -11.32 -23.16
C ASN A 149 3.23 -11.57 -22.95
N LEU A 150 3.90 -10.75 -22.14
CA LEU A 150 5.32 -10.93 -21.83
C LEU A 150 5.61 -12.22 -21.06
N SER A 151 4.72 -12.59 -20.14
CA SER A 151 4.87 -13.80 -19.32
C SER A 151 4.94 -15.10 -20.14
N LEU A 152 4.47 -15.08 -21.39
CA LEU A 152 4.50 -16.22 -22.31
C LEU A 152 5.87 -16.42 -22.97
N PHE A 153 6.65 -15.35 -23.13
CA PHE A 153 7.90 -15.36 -23.90
C PHE A 153 9.16 -15.16 -23.03
N GLU A 154 9.00 -14.65 -21.81
CA GLU A 154 10.11 -14.33 -20.91
C GLU A 154 10.65 -15.56 -20.19
N GLU A 155 11.96 -15.81 -20.35
CA GLU A 155 12.69 -16.73 -19.48
C GLU A 155 12.97 -16.04 -18.14
N ASN A 156 12.64 -16.70 -17.03
CA ASN A 156 12.88 -16.12 -15.70
C ASN A 156 14.37 -15.87 -15.50
N ASN A 157 14.73 -14.64 -15.10
CA ASN A 157 16.09 -14.38 -14.63
C ASN A 157 16.43 -15.28 -13.43
N LYS A 158 17.69 -15.73 -13.38
CA LYS A 158 18.23 -16.47 -12.23
C LYS A 158 18.13 -15.66 -10.93
N ASP A 159 18.33 -14.34 -11.02
CA ASP A 159 18.11 -13.43 -9.91
C ASP A 159 16.62 -13.07 -9.80
N MET A 160 16.01 -13.51 -8.71
CA MET A 160 14.60 -13.26 -8.42
C MET A 160 14.29 -11.78 -8.21
N ASN A 161 15.23 -11.01 -7.67
CA ASN A 161 15.03 -9.59 -7.37
C ASN A 161 15.14 -8.73 -8.65
N LEU A 162 15.93 -9.12 -9.64
CA LEU A 162 15.97 -8.41 -10.93
C LEU A 162 14.63 -8.52 -11.69
N ASN A 163 13.89 -9.62 -11.54
CA ASN A 163 12.56 -9.74 -12.11
C ASN A 163 11.59 -8.65 -11.59
N TYR A 164 11.75 -8.21 -10.34
CA TYR A 164 10.98 -7.06 -9.83
C TYR A 164 11.29 -5.79 -10.63
N TYR A 165 12.57 -5.46 -10.82
CA TYR A 165 12.98 -4.24 -11.52
C TYR A 165 12.54 -4.25 -12.98
N LYS A 166 12.60 -5.41 -13.63
CA LYS A 166 12.08 -5.60 -14.99
C LYS A 166 10.57 -5.32 -15.08
N ILE A 167 9.79 -5.94 -14.20
CA ILE A 167 8.33 -5.74 -14.14
C ILE A 167 7.99 -4.28 -13.82
N LEU A 168 8.72 -3.65 -12.88
CA LEU A 168 8.54 -2.24 -12.55
C LEU A 168 8.84 -1.36 -13.77
N ALA A 169 9.95 -1.60 -14.47
CA ALA A 169 10.34 -0.85 -15.66
C ALA A 169 9.27 -0.89 -16.75
N ILE A 170 8.76 -2.09 -17.07
CA ILE A 170 7.66 -2.28 -18.03
C ILE A 170 6.41 -1.53 -17.57
N SER A 171 6.06 -1.64 -16.28
CA SER A 171 4.87 -0.99 -15.72
C SER A 171 4.95 0.54 -15.78
N LEU A 172 6.12 1.11 -15.47
CA LEU A 172 6.38 2.54 -15.58
C LEU A 172 6.34 3.00 -17.04
N ARG A 173 6.86 2.20 -17.98
CA ARG A 173 6.79 2.52 -19.42
C ARG A 173 5.36 2.55 -19.91
N LEU A 174 4.55 1.57 -19.53
CA LEU A 174 3.12 1.52 -19.85
C LEU A 174 2.34 2.69 -19.23
N LEU A 175 2.66 3.09 -18.00
CA LEU A 175 2.11 4.29 -17.36
C LEU A 175 2.45 5.56 -18.17
N SER A 176 3.71 5.72 -18.62
CA SER A 176 4.10 6.85 -19.48
C SER A 176 3.37 6.86 -20.82
N ILE A 177 3.26 5.72 -21.50
CA ILE A 177 2.54 5.60 -22.78
C ILE A 177 1.05 5.92 -22.58
N PHE A 178 0.44 5.39 -21.53
CA PHE A 178 -0.96 5.64 -21.22
C PHE A 178 -1.23 7.12 -20.94
N TYR A 179 -0.38 7.74 -20.14
CA TYR A 179 -0.53 9.14 -19.76
C TYR A 179 -0.33 10.10 -20.94
N SER A 180 0.66 9.85 -21.81
CA SER A 180 0.92 10.68 -22.98
C SER A 180 -0.23 10.65 -23.98
N GLN A 181 -0.79 9.46 -24.26
CA GLN A 181 -1.91 9.30 -25.19
C GLN A 181 -3.18 10.01 -24.70
N ASN A 182 -3.49 9.95 -23.41
CA ASN A 182 -4.72 10.55 -22.87
C ASN A 182 -4.65 12.07 -22.78
N ASN A 183 -3.47 12.65 -22.59
CA ASN A 183 -3.30 14.10 -22.45
C ASN A 183 -2.83 14.80 -23.72
N LEU A 184 -2.77 14.09 -24.85
CA LEU A 184 -2.29 14.62 -26.15
C LEU A 184 -0.92 15.31 -26.04
N CYS A 185 -0.09 14.91 -25.08
CA CYS A 185 1.24 15.48 -24.91
C CYS A 185 2.19 14.86 -25.93
N GLU A 186 2.91 15.68 -26.68
CA GLU A 186 4.03 15.20 -27.50
C GLU A 186 5.07 14.54 -26.59
N ASN A 187 5.31 13.25 -26.85
CA ASN A 187 6.45 12.47 -26.40
C ASN A 187 7.05 12.86 -25.03
N ILE A 188 6.47 12.34 -23.95
CA ILE A 188 7.12 12.26 -22.62
C ILE A 188 8.27 11.22 -22.64
N PHE A 189 8.95 11.10 -23.78
CA PHE A 189 10.00 10.14 -24.07
C PHE A 189 11.36 10.79 -24.03
N THR A 190 11.54 11.77 -23.16
CA THR A 190 12.88 12.27 -22.90
C THR A 190 13.62 11.22 -22.08
N ASP A 191 14.80 10.81 -22.57
CA ASP A 191 15.87 10.13 -21.85
C ASP A 191 16.40 10.98 -20.67
N LYS A 192 15.51 11.65 -19.94
CA LYS A 192 15.85 12.39 -18.74
C LYS A 192 16.41 11.38 -17.76
N GLU A 193 17.61 11.65 -17.29
CA GLU A 193 18.18 10.89 -16.21
C GLU A 193 17.35 11.13 -14.95
N TYR A 194 16.69 10.07 -14.47
CA TYR A 194 16.03 10.07 -13.18
C TYR A 194 16.91 9.34 -12.18
N ASP A 195 17.14 9.93 -11.02
CA ASP A 195 17.95 9.29 -9.97
C ASP A 195 17.17 8.24 -9.19
N ASN A 196 15.85 8.37 -9.12
CA ASN A 196 14.97 7.48 -8.35
C ASN A 196 13.52 7.49 -8.88
N VAL A 197 12.71 6.55 -8.39
CA VAL A 197 11.31 6.39 -8.84
C VAL A 197 10.43 7.59 -8.48
N CYS A 198 10.69 8.28 -7.37
CA CYS A 198 9.90 9.45 -6.97
C CYS A 198 10.12 10.62 -7.93
N LEU A 199 11.37 10.89 -8.30
CA LEU A 199 11.72 11.90 -9.31
C LEU A 199 11.15 11.55 -10.68
N PHE A 200 11.18 10.27 -11.06
CA PHE A 200 10.50 9.82 -12.28
C PHE A 200 9.02 10.19 -12.26
N ILE A 201 8.29 9.89 -11.17
CA ILE A 201 6.85 10.20 -11.07
C ILE A 201 6.60 11.71 -11.12
N LEU A 202 7.35 12.50 -10.33
CA LEU A 202 7.17 13.94 -10.27
C LEU A 202 7.45 14.60 -11.63
N GLN A 203 8.56 14.25 -12.28
CA GLN A 203 8.93 14.91 -13.54
C GLN A 203 7.99 14.57 -14.70
N ASN A 204 7.37 13.38 -14.70
CA ASN A 204 6.50 12.94 -15.78
C ASN A 204 5.02 13.27 -15.55
N TYR A 205 4.58 13.39 -14.30
CA TYR A 205 3.15 13.48 -13.98
C TYR A 205 2.77 14.69 -13.10
N SER A 206 3.71 15.41 -12.46
CA SER A 206 3.40 16.66 -11.76
C SER A 206 3.31 17.82 -12.75
N ASN A 207 2.11 18.11 -13.27
CA ASN A 207 1.88 19.27 -14.14
C ASN A 207 1.41 20.49 -13.33
N ASN A 208 2.16 21.60 -13.39
CA ASN A 208 1.80 22.84 -12.69
C ASN A 208 0.49 23.48 -13.23
N ASN A 209 0.06 23.15 -14.46
CA ASN A 209 -1.12 23.74 -15.10
C ASN A 209 -2.47 23.11 -14.66
N MET A 210 -2.45 22.05 -13.83
CA MET A 210 -3.68 21.38 -13.36
C MET A 210 -4.46 22.21 -12.32
N LEU A 211 -3.79 23.13 -11.62
CA LEU A 211 -4.44 23.98 -10.62
C LEU A 211 -5.35 25.04 -11.26
N GLU A 212 -5.11 25.49 -12.50
CA GLU A 212 -5.88 26.61 -13.08
C GLU A 212 -7.20 26.21 -13.73
N SER A 213 -7.37 24.96 -14.17
CA SER A 213 -8.58 24.52 -14.90
C SER A 213 -9.59 23.75 -14.06
N ASN A 214 -9.20 23.28 -12.87
CA ASN A 214 -10.03 22.46 -11.97
C ASN A 214 -10.03 22.96 -10.51
N THR A 215 -9.59 24.18 -10.24
CA THR A 215 -9.95 24.85 -8.97
C THR A 215 -11.47 24.95 -8.89
N PRO A 216 -12.12 24.36 -7.87
CA PRO A 216 -13.51 24.67 -7.62
C PRO A 216 -13.63 26.18 -7.42
N LYS A 217 -14.71 26.78 -7.94
CA LYS A 217 -15.25 28.04 -7.40
C LYS A 217 -15.75 27.74 -6.00
N LEU A 218 -14.79 27.61 -5.10
CA LEU A 218 -14.93 27.62 -3.68
C LEU A 218 -15.69 28.92 -3.36
N LYS A 219 -17.02 28.85 -3.18
CA LYS A 219 -17.85 29.99 -2.77
C LYS A 219 -17.48 30.29 -1.32
N TRP A 220 -16.46 31.12 -1.14
CA TRP A 220 -16.01 31.50 0.19
C TRP A 220 -16.82 32.70 0.61
N ASN A 221 -17.40 32.65 1.81
CA ASN A 221 -17.95 33.85 2.42
C ASN A 221 -16.79 34.82 2.63
N GLU A 222 -16.72 35.86 1.80
CA GLU A 222 -15.74 36.96 1.83
C GLU A 222 -15.85 37.85 3.09
N ASN A 223 -16.26 37.29 4.23
CA ASN A 223 -16.41 38.05 5.47
C ASN A 223 -15.53 37.45 6.56
N LYS A 224 -14.22 37.74 6.46
CA LYS A 224 -13.44 38.52 7.44
C LYS A 224 -11.94 38.26 7.23
N ASP A 225 -11.24 39.34 6.94
CA ASP A 225 -9.80 39.53 7.06
C ASP A 225 -8.90 38.73 6.10
N VAL A 226 -8.93 39.12 4.81
CA VAL A 226 -7.81 38.87 3.90
C VAL A 226 -7.17 40.22 3.58
N GLU A 227 -6.25 40.64 4.43
CA GLU A 227 -5.28 41.68 4.07
C GLU A 227 -4.39 41.15 2.94
N LYS A 228 -4.22 41.96 1.91
CA LYS A 228 -3.27 41.76 0.81
C LYS A 228 -1.85 41.63 1.38
N VAL A 229 -1.18 40.52 1.09
CA VAL A 229 0.27 40.31 1.28
C VAL A 229 0.68 39.31 0.20
N ASP A 230 1.22 39.71 -0.95
CA ASP A 230 2.55 40.24 -1.27
C ASP A 230 3.40 39.18 -1.99
N GLU A 231 4.29 39.73 -2.82
CA GLU A 231 5.17 39.17 -3.82
C GLU A 231 5.79 37.80 -3.53
N ILE A 232 5.68 36.93 -4.54
CA ILE A 232 6.28 35.61 -4.64
C ILE A 232 7.81 35.76 -4.69
N MET A 233 8.49 35.42 -3.60
CA MET A 233 9.94 35.15 -3.65
C MET A 233 10.20 33.83 -4.38
N ASP A 234 11.20 33.84 -5.27
CA ASP A 234 11.71 32.69 -6.03
C ASP A 234 11.99 31.46 -5.13
N LYS A 235 11.11 30.44 -5.21
CA LYS A 235 11.14 29.16 -4.45
C LYS A 235 11.24 27.92 -5.36
N SER A 236 11.89 28.03 -6.52
CA SER A 236 11.82 26.97 -7.55
C SER A 236 12.54 25.67 -7.16
N GLU A 237 13.70 25.72 -6.52
CA GLU A 237 14.47 24.52 -6.12
C GLU A 237 14.01 23.90 -4.79
N THR A 238 13.68 24.72 -3.78
CA THR A 238 13.18 24.24 -2.48
C THR A 238 11.82 23.54 -2.61
N SER A 239 10.98 23.96 -3.56
CA SER A 239 9.72 23.27 -3.87
C SER A 239 9.93 21.86 -4.42
N LYS A 240 11.00 21.64 -5.20
CA LYS A 240 11.27 20.33 -5.82
C LYS A 240 11.73 19.29 -4.79
N THR A 241 12.63 19.67 -3.88
CA THR A 241 13.12 18.76 -2.82
C THR A 241 12.01 18.39 -1.84
N ASP A 242 11.14 19.33 -1.49
CA ASP A 242 10.01 19.11 -0.58
C ASP A 242 8.96 18.17 -1.20
N LYS A 243 8.65 18.35 -2.50
CA LYS A 243 7.77 17.44 -3.26
C LYS A 243 8.33 16.02 -3.30
N GLU A 244 9.61 15.88 -3.62
CA GLU A 244 10.29 14.58 -3.63
C GLU A 244 10.23 13.91 -2.27
N LYS A 245 10.55 14.66 -1.20
CA LYS A 245 10.53 14.12 0.17
C LYS A 245 9.14 13.64 0.57
N LEU A 246 8.09 14.41 0.28
CA LEU A 246 6.72 14.04 0.62
C LEU A 246 6.27 12.79 -0.15
N LEU A 247 6.55 12.71 -1.46
CA LEU A 247 6.22 11.53 -2.26
C LEU A 247 6.99 10.29 -1.78
N ASN A 248 8.28 10.45 -1.48
CA ASN A 248 9.14 9.40 -0.96
C ASN A 248 8.60 8.80 0.34
N VAL A 249 8.17 9.66 1.27
CA VAL A 249 7.53 9.25 2.52
C VAL A 249 6.22 8.52 2.22
N LEU A 250 5.37 9.07 1.35
CA LEU A 250 4.11 8.41 0.99
C LEU A 250 4.33 6.98 0.48
N LEU A 251 5.16 6.81 -0.55
CA LEU A 251 5.43 5.50 -1.15
C LEU A 251 6.01 4.52 -0.12
N THR A 252 6.90 4.99 0.77
CA THR A 252 7.45 4.19 1.87
C THR A 252 6.39 3.72 2.86
N LEU A 253 5.40 4.56 3.18
CA LEU A 253 4.35 4.21 4.14
C LEU A 253 3.35 3.20 3.57
N ILE A 254 3.01 3.30 2.29
CA ILE A 254 2.00 2.45 1.64
C ILE A 254 2.57 1.11 1.12
N CYS A 255 3.90 0.99 0.98
CA CYS A 255 4.53 -0.16 0.33
C CYS A 255 4.28 -1.50 1.00
N GLU A 256 4.18 -1.56 2.33
CA GLU A 256 4.07 -2.78 3.12
C GLU A 256 2.88 -2.66 4.08
N THR A 257 2.05 -3.69 4.27
CA THR A 257 0.92 -3.61 5.22
C THR A 257 0.73 -4.91 5.99
N ASN A 258 1.82 -5.59 6.33
CA ASN A 258 1.81 -6.92 6.90
C ASN A 258 1.12 -7.94 5.96
N ILE A 259 0.98 -9.17 6.44
CA ILE A 259 0.22 -10.22 5.78
C ILE A 259 -1.28 -9.92 5.88
N ASN A 260 -1.80 -9.20 4.89
CA ASN A 260 -3.25 -9.07 4.65
C ASN A 260 -3.77 -10.24 3.80
N GLU A 261 -5.07 -10.25 3.51
CA GLU A 261 -5.74 -11.32 2.74
C GLU A 261 -5.11 -11.53 1.37
N ASN A 262 -4.77 -10.45 0.66
CA ASN A 262 -4.16 -10.51 -0.67
C ASN A 262 -2.74 -11.11 -0.61
N ILE A 263 -1.90 -10.64 0.33
CA ILE A 263 -0.55 -11.17 0.53
C ILE A 263 -0.62 -12.64 0.95
N PHE A 264 -1.57 -13.00 1.81
CA PHE A 264 -1.79 -14.38 2.22
C PHE A 264 -2.11 -15.30 1.05
N LEU A 265 -3.06 -14.90 0.19
CA LEU A 265 -3.41 -15.67 -1.02
C LEU A 265 -2.23 -15.78 -1.99
N LEU A 266 -1.48 -14.70 -2.19
CA LEU A 266 -0.28 -14.71 -3.03
C LEU A 266 0.81 -15.64 -2.49
N ARG A 267 1.04 -15.64 -1.18
CA ARG A 267 1.95 -16.59 -0.52
C ARG A 267 1.48 -18.04 -0.76
N LEU A 268 0.18 -18.30 -0.64
CA LEU A 268 -0.37 -19.62 -0.92
C LEU A 268 -0.14 -20.08 -2.36
N ILE A 269 -0.48 -19.23 -3.33
CA ILE A 269 -0.31 -19.53 -4.77
C ILE A 269 1.17 -19.73 -5.10
N SER A 270 2.06 -18.95 -4.47
CA SER A 270 3.50 -19.05 -4.72
C SER A 270 4.12 -20.41 -4.36
N ASN A 271 3.50 -21.18 -3.46
CA ASN A 271 3.95 -22.53 -3.12
C ASN A 271 3.64 -23.57 -4.21
N MET A 272 2.65 -23.32 -5.06
CA MET A 272 2.20 -24.27 -6.09
C MET A 272 3.02 -24.17 -7.38
N ASN A 273 3.74 -23.06 -7.60
CA ASN A 273 4.50 -22.82 -8.82
C ASN A 273 5.98 -23.20 -8.62
N GLU A 274 6.38 -24.38 -9.12
CA GLU A 274 7.78 -24.85 -9.08
C GLU A 274 8.72 -24.00 -9.96
N LYS A 275 8.22 -23.53 -11.11
CA LYS A 275 8.94 -22.57 -11.96
C LYS A 275 8.72 -21.19 -11.37
N ASN A 276 9.78 -20.52 -10.94
CA ASN A 276 9.79 -19.19 -10.31
C ASN A 276 9.27 -18.05 -11.21
N ASN A 277 8.06 -18.17 -11.77
CA ASN A 277 7.48 -17.20 -12.67
C ASN A 277 6.88 -16.02 -11.88
N TYR A 278 7.67 -14.95 -11.77
CA TYR A 278 7.28 -13.72 -11.09
C TYR A 278 6.22 -12.93 -11.87
N PHE A 279 6.13 -13.10 -13.18
CA PHE A 279 5.06 -12.51 -13.98
C PHE A 279 3.70 -13.12 -13.61
N ASN A 280 3.60 -14.43 -13.38
CA ASN A 280 2.34 -15.05 -12.93
C ASN A 280 1.90 -14.55 -11.56
N ILE A 281 2.84 -14.42 -10.63
CA ILE A 281 2.60 -13.82 -9.32
C ILE A 281 2.10 -12.39 -9.46
N TYR A 282 2.74 -11.61 -10.32
CA TYR A 282 2.34 -10.24 -10.61
C TYR A 282 0.93 -10.19 -11.21
N LEU A 283 0.59 -11.08 -12.14
CA LEU A 283 -0.74 -11.20 -12.74
C LEU A 283 -1.81 -11.51 -11.70
N CYS A 284 -1.52 -12.41 -10.76
CA CYS A 284 -2.42 -12.64 -9.63
C CYS A 284 -2.56 -11.37 -8.76
N ALA A 285 -1.45 -10.72 -8.45
CA ALA A 285 -1.44 -9.54 -7.60
C ALA A 285 -2.23 -8.38 -8.22
N ILE A 286 -1.93 -8.01 -9.47
CA ILE A 286 -2.60 -6.91 -10.17
C ILE A 286 -4.11 -7.17 -10.30
N THR A 287 -4.53 -8.43 -10.45
CA THR A 287 -5.94 -8.80 -10.51
C THR A 287 -6.69 -8.43 -9.22
N PHE A 288 -6.09 -8.61 -8.03
CA PHE A 288 -6.70 -8.17 -6.78
C PHE A 288 -6.88 -6.65 -6.70
N TYR A 289 -5.91 -5.87 -7.20
CA TYR A 289 -6.01 -4.40 -7.19
C TYR A 289 -6.97 -3.88 -8.26
N ILE A 290 -7.02 -4.51 -9.42
CA ILE A 290 -8.04 -4.21 -10.44
C ILE A 290 -9.42 -4.39 -9.84
N ASP A 291 -9.70 -5.51 -9.18
CA ASP A 291 -10.99 -5.75 -8.55
C ASP A 291 -11.29 -4.74 -7.43
N THR A 292 -10.28 -4.45 -6.59
CA THR A 292 -10.37 -3.45 -5.51
C THR A 292 -10.77 -2.06 -6.04
N PHE A 293 -10.24 -1.65 -7.20
CA PHE A 293 -10.44 -0.30 -7.74
C PHE A 293 -11.47 -0.22 -8.87
N LYS A 294 -12.03 -1.35 -9.32
CA LYS A 294 -12.85 -1.47 -10.55
C LYS A 294 -13.98 -0.46 -10.64
N ASN A 295 -14.67 -0.22 -9.54
CA ASN A 295 -15.86 0.63 -9.47
C ASN A 295 -15.60 1.97 -8.76
N ILE A 296 -14.32 2.35 -8.61
CA ILE A 296 -13.92 3.50 -7.81
C ILE A 296 -13.44 4.62 -8.73
N ASN A 297 -14.16 5.74 -8.70
CA ASN A 297 -13.74 6.96 -9.36
C ASN A 297 -13.07 7.89 -8.34
N PHE A 298 -11.75 7.83 -8.28
CA PHE A 298 -10.95 8.61 -7.36
C PHE A 298 -11.10 10.14 -7.55
N ASP A 299 -11.26 10.61 -8.79
CA ASP A 299 -11.47 12.05 -9.06
C ASP A 299 -12.82 12.53 -8.50
N LEU A 300 -13.89 11.74 -8.69
CA LEU A 300 -15.21 12.06 -8.13
C LEU A 300 -15.20 11.98 -6.60
N SER A 301 -14.63 10.93 -6.01
CA SER A 301 -14.52 10.81 -4.55
C SER A 301 -13.69 11.95 -3.96
N PHE A 302 -12.57 12.34 -4.59
CA PHE A 302 -11.74 13.45 -4.13
C PHE A 302 -12.47 14.80 -4.23
N LYS A 303 -13.15 15.08 -5.35
CA LYS A 303 -14.01 16.27 -5.51
C LYS A 303 -15.13 16.31 -4.46
N SER A 304 -15.71 15.14 -4.15
CA SER A 304 -16.74 15.03 -3.11
C SER A 304 -16.15 15.46 -1.77
N PHE A 305 -15.02 14.89 -1.33
CA PHE A 305 -14.33 15.29 -0.09
C PHE A 305 -13.96 16.77 -0.04
N LEU A 306 -13.45 17.34 -1.14
CA LEU A 306 -13.11 18.76 -1.21
C LEU A 306 -14.33 19.68 -1.04
N ASN A 307 -15.46 19.30 -1.61
CA ASN A 307 -16.68 20.10 -1.64
C ASN A 307 -17.62 19.81 -0.46
N LEU A 308 -17.24 18.93 0.49
CA LEU A 308 -18.05 18.66 1.68
C LEU A 308 -18.19 19.93 2.53
N ASP A 309 -19.41 20.37 2.80
CA ASP A 309 -19.67 21.49 3.69
C ASP A 309 -19.66 21.03 5.16
N ILE A 310 -18.57 21.32 5.88
CA ILE A 310 -18.32 20.81 7.25
C ILE A 310 -18.37 21.91 8.31
N TYR A 311 -18.40 23.18 7.88
CA TYR A 311 -18.29 24.33 8.76
C TYR A 311 -19.64 24.92 9.17
N SER A 312 -20.75 24.35 8.71
CA SER A 312 -22.09 24.79 9.13
C SER A 312 -22.29 24.45 10.61
N LYS A 313 -22.71 25.44 11.41
CA LYS A 313 -22.79 25.36 12.88
C LYS A 313 -23.96 24.50 13.40
N GLU A 314 -24.84 24.04 12.52
CA GLU A 314 -26.08 23.34 12.84
C GLU A 314 -26.13 21.96 12.16
N GLN A 315 -25.12 21.11 12.39
CA GLN A 315 -25.14 19.73 11.88
C GLN A 315 -25.61 18.78 12.99
N THR A 316 -26.76 18.16 12.80
CA THR A 316 -27.23 17.03 13.60
C THR A 316 -26.48 15.74 13.23
N GLU A 317 -26.61 14.70 14.04
CA GLU A 317 -25.99 13.39 13.75
C GLU A 317 -26.56 12.76 12.47
N ASP A 318 -27.83 13.04 12.16
CA ASP A 318 -28.48 12.61 10.92
C ASP A 318 -27.94 13.37 9.69
N ASP A 319 -27.74 14.69 9.80
CA ASP A 319 -27.12 15.48 8.72
C ASP A 319 -25.71 14.96 8.37
N ILE A 320 -24.93 14.61 9.38
CA ILE A 320 -23.59 14.04 9.20
C ILE A 320 -23.66 12.66 8.54
N ASN A 321 -24.67 11.85 8.88
CA ASN A 321 -24.85 10.54 8.28
C ASN A 321 -25.17 10.65 6.78
N ASP A 322 -26.03 11.59 6.41
CA ASP A 322 -26.39 11.85 5.01
C ASP A 322 -25.18 12.37 4.22
N ILE A 323 -24.44 13.35 4.77
CA ILE A 323 -23.19 13.88 4.19
C ILE A 323 -22.18 12.76 3.93
N ILE A 324 -22.07 11.78 4.84
CA ILE A 324 -21.15 10.65 4.70
C ILE A 324 -21.62 9.65 3.62
N MET A 325 -22.93 9.45 3.49
CA MET A 325 -23.51 8.52 2.51
C MET A 325 -23.43 9.04 1.08
N ASP A 326 -23.41 10.37 0.89
CA ASP A 326 -23.27 10.99 -0.43
C ASP A 326 -21.88 10.78 -1.06
N ILE A 327 -20.86 10.41 -0.26
CA ILE A 327 -19.50 10.24 -0.75
C ILE A 327 -19.37 8.91 -1.51
N PRO A 328 -19.01 8.93 -2.80
CA PRO A 328 -18.87 7.71 -3.59
C PRO A 328 -17.80 6.78 -3.02
N ASN A 329 -18.17 5.51 -2.78
CA ASN A 329 -17.27 4.45 -2.30
C ASN A 329 -16.55 4.79 -0.99
N VAL A 330 -17.22 5.49 -0.07
CA VAL A 330 -16.66 5.97 1.20
C VAL A 330 -15.96 4.89 2.04
N ASP A 331 -16.44 3.64 1.96
CA ASP A 331 -15.88 2.50 2.69
C ASP A 331 -14.46 2.11 2.27
N LEU A 332 -14.03 2.50 1.06
CA LEU A 332 -12.63 2.36 0.65
C LEU A 332 -11.74 3.35 1.43
N PHE A 333 -12.24 4.56 1.67
CA PHE A 333 -11.48 5.66 2.26
C PHE A 333 -11.53 5.65 3.79
N PHE A 334 -12.59 5.09 4.37
CA PHE A 334 -12.79 5.00 5.81
C PHE A 334 -13.29 3.62 6.21
N TYR A 335 -12.56 2.94 7.10
CA TYR A 335 -12.89 1.59 7.54
C TYR A 335 -12.72 1.43 9.06
N LYS A 336 -13.33 0.41 9.67
CA LYS A 336 -13.29 0.19 11.14
C LYS A 336 -11.93 -0.24 11.68
N ASN A 337 -11.07 -0.74 10.80
CA ASN A 337 -9.73 -1.18 11.13
C ASN A 337 -8.77 0.01 11.37
N ASN A 338 -7.75 -0.14 12.21
CA ASN A 338 -6.77 0.90 12.51
C ASN A 338 -5.34 0.56 12.04
N PHE A 339 -5.12 -0.46 11.21
CA PHE A 339 -3.78 -0.87 10.74
C PHE A 339 -2.94 0.26 10.12
N PHE A 340 -3.57 1.24 9.47
CA PHE A 340 -2.85 2.37 8.87
C PHE A 340 -2.64 3.56 9.83
N LEU A 341 -3.24 3.54 11.03
CA LEU A 341 -3.26 4.68 11.96
C LEU A 341 -1.85 5.21 12.30
N LYS A 342 -0.91 4.31 12.62
CA LYS A 342 0.47 4.68 12.96
C LYS A 342 1.20 5.33 11.78
N LYS A 343 0.99 4.81 10.57
CA LYS A 343 1.61 5.31 9.33
C LYS A 343 0.99 6.63 8.89
N LYS A 344 -0.34 6.73 8.98
CA LYS A 344 -1.10 7.96 8.78
C LYS A 344 -0.57 9.09 9.65
N ASN A 345 -0.30 8.85 10.93
CA ASN A 345 0.26 9.88 11.82
C ASN A 345 1.65 10.36 11.36
N ILE A 346 2.48 9.45 10.81
CA ILE A 346 3.76 9.85 10.19
C ILE A 346 3.49 10.71 8.96
N LEU A 347 2.63 10.26 8.04
CA LEU A 347 2.29 11.01 6.83
C LEU A 347 1.73 12.40 7.13
N LYS A 348 0.81 12.52 8.10
CA LYS A 348 0.22 13.80 8.51
C LYS A 348 1.28 14.80 8.97
N LYS A 349 2.31 14.36 9.70
CA LYS A 349 3.43 15.23 10.09
C LYS A 349 4.11 15.84 8.86
N TYR A 350 4.49 15.02 7.89
CA TYR A 350 5.13 15.49 6.66
C TYR A 350 4.20 16.34 5.78
N LEU A 351 2.89 16.05 5.77
CA LEU A 351 1.90 16.87 5.10
C LEU A 351 1.79 18.26 5.75
N THR A 352 1.76 18.34 7.08
CA THR A 352 1.74 19.61 7.80
C THR A 352 2.99 20.43 7.50
N ASP A 353 4.17 19.80 7.56
CA ASP A 353 5.44 20.47 7.26
C ASP A 353 5.46 20.98 5.80
N TYR A 354 5.02 20.16 4.84
CA TYR A 354 4.92 20.56 3.44
C TYR A 354 3.93 21.71 3.21
N CYS A 355 2.71 21.62 3.74
CA CYS A 355 1.69 22.66 3.58
C CYS A 355 2.12 24.00 4.18
N ASN A 356 2.78 23.98 5.34
CA ASN A 356 3.31 25.19 5.98
C ASN A 356 4.35 25.91 5.11
N ASN A 357 5.11 25.19 4.29
CA ASN A 357 6.15 25.77 3.42
C ASN A 357 5.63 26.27 2.07
N GLN A 358 4.45 25.79 1.63
CA GLN A 358 3.90 26.06 0.29
C GLN A 358 2.99 27.29 0.25
N SER A 359 1.78 27.19 0.79
CA SER A 359 0.76 28.26 0.70
C SER A 359 -0.36 28.12 1.75
N GLN A 360 -1.00 29.23 2.08
CA GLN A 360 -2.16 29.27 2.99
C GLN A 360 -3.31 28.36 2.52
N GLN A 361 -3.52 28.29 1.20
CA GLN A 361 -4.53 27.40 0.61
C GLN A 361 -4.24 25.93 0.91
N SER A 362 -2.98 25.50 0.82
CA SER A 362 -2.61 24.11 1.12
C SER A 362 -2.85 23.74 2.59
N ILE A 363 -2.58 24.67 3.52
CA ILE A 363 -2.87 24.52 4.96
C ILE A 363 -4.37 24.38 5.19
N TYR A 364 -5.19 25.22 4.54
CA TYR A 364 -6.65 25.13 4.63
C TYR A 364 -7.17 23.77 4.16
N ILE A 365 -6.69 23.27 3.02
CA ILE A 365 -7.10 21.96 2.49
C ILE A 365 -6.71 20.83 3.44
N LEU A 366 -5.52 20.86 4.02
CA LEU A 366 -5.10 19.86 5.01
C LEU A 366 -5.97 19.88 6.27
N ASN A 367 -6.32 21.08 6.76
CA ASN A 367 -7.22 21.25 7.90
C ASN A 367 -8.63 20.74 7.58
N HIS A 368 -9.12 20.99 6.37
CA HIS A 368 -10.40 20.46 5.87
C HIS A 368 -10.42 18.93 5.91
N PHE A 369 -9.41 18.27 5.35
CA PHE A 369 -9.29 16.81 5.38
C PHE A 369 -9.13 16.24 6.79
N THR A 370 -8.45 16.96 7.68
CA THR A 370 -8.33 16.55 9.09
C THR A 370 -9.68 16.64 9.82
N LYS A 371 -10.51 17.64 9.54
CA LYS A 371 -11.85 17.72 10.12
C LYS A 371 -12.77 16.60 9.64
N ILE A 372 -12.70 16.24 8.36
CA ILE A 372 -13.40 15.06 7.82
C ILE A 372 -12.97 13.82 8.61
N GLU A 373 -11.67 13.60 8.78
CA GLU A 373 -11.17 12.47 9.58
C GLU A 373 -11.79 12.45 10.98
N ASP A 374 -11.81 13.58 11.68
CA ASP A 374 -12.35 13.68 13.04
C ASP A 374 -13.84 13.35 13.09
N ILE A 375 -14.61 13.76 12.08
CA ILE A 375 -16.04 13.44 11.93
C ILE A 375 -16.26 11.94 11.75
N PHE A 376 -15.52 11.30 10.83
CA PHE A 376 -15.62 9.86 10.61
C PHE A 376 -15.23 9.05 11.85
N LEU A 377 -14.22 9.51 12.59
CA LEU A 377 -13.81 8.87 13.83
C LEU A 377 -14.88 9.03 14.91
N LYS A 378 -15.40 10.25 15.11
CA LYS A 378 -16.38 10.57 16.16
C LYS A 378 -17.73 9.88 15.93
N TYR A 379 -18.27 9.93 14.71
CA TYR A 379 -19.65 9.50 14.44
C TYR A 379 -19.75 8.09 13.85
N LYS A 380 -18.72 7.59 13.15
CA LYS A 380 -18.75 6.25 12.53
C LYS A 380 -17.76 5.26 13.13
N ASN A 381 -16.86 5.70 14.03
CA ASN A 381 -15.75 4.90 14.53
C ASN A 381 -14.96 4.23 13.38
N LYS A 382 -14.72 5.03 12.32
CA LYS A 382 -13.95 4.61 11.15
C LYS A 382 -12.67 5.44 11.06
N TYR A 383 -11.58 4.78 10.70
CA TYR A 383 -10.27 5.37 10.49
C TYR A 383 -10.00 5.56 9.00
N PRO A 384 -9.21 6.58 8.62
CA PRO A 384 -8.83 6.76 7.24
C PRO A 384 -7.92 5.62 6.78
N SER A 385 -8.22 5.14 5.57
CA SER A 385 -7.43 4.15 4.86
C SER A 385 -6.13 4.76 4.31
N PRO A 386 -5.21 3.92 3.80
CA PRO A 386 -4.05 4.41 3.07
C PRO A 386 -4.42 5.33 1.91
N TYR A 387 -5.60 5.14 1.30
CA TYR A 387 -6.02 5.87 0.11
C TYR A 387 -6.41 7.32 0.40
N TYR A 388 -7.00 7.60 1.56
CA TYR A 388 -7.56 8.92 1.88
C TYR A 388 -6.51 10.04 1.83
N TYR A 389 -5.45 9.93 2.64
CA TYR A 389 -4.35 10.90 2.62
C TYR A 389 -3.43 10.75 1.41
N SER A 390 -3.42 9.59 0.74
CA SER A 390 -2.70 9.44 -0.54
C SER A 390 -3.31 10.33 -1.62
N MET A 391 -4.65 10.40 -1.73
CA MET A 391 -5.32 11.30 -2.68
C MET A 391 -4.96 12.76 -2.42
N LEU A 392 -5.03 13.20 -1.16
CA LEU A 392 -4.63 14.55 -0.77
C LEU A 392 -3.17 14.82 -1.15
N THR A 393 -2.28 13.87 -0.87
CA THR A 393 -0.85 14.01 -1.21
C THR A 393 -0.65 14.14 -2.72
N PHE A 394 -1.33 13.32 -3.52
CA PHE A 394 -1.25 13.39 -4.99
C PHE A 394 -1.70 14.76 -5.49
N TYR A 395 -2.83 15.26 -4.98
CA TYR A 395 -3.33 16.59 -5.32
C TYR A 395 -2.34 17.70 -4.95
N LEU A 396 -1.79 17.69 -3.73
CA LEU A 396 -0.80 18.68 -3.27
C LEU A 396 0.53 18.64 -4.04
N LEU A 397 0.85 17.49 -4.63
CA LEU A 397 2.01 17.29 -5.50
C LEU A 397 1.72 17.55 -6.98
N ASN A 398 0.49 17.98 -7.32
CA ASN A 398 0.01 18.15 -8.70
C ASN A 398 0.06 16.88 -9.56
N ILE A 399 -0.01 15.70 -8.92
CA ILE A 399 -0.12 14.41 -9.60
C ILE A 399 -1.61 14.06 -9.75
N PRO A 400 -2.09 13.70 -10.96
CA PRO A 400 -3.47 13.32 -11.17
C PRO A 400 -3.91 12.16 -10.25
N VAL A 401 -5.01 12.36 -9.52
CA VAL A 401 -5.48 11.42 -8.49
C VAL A 401 -5.91 10.08 -9.11
N ASN A 402 -6.37 10.08 -10.36
CA ASN A 402 -6.66 8.87 -11.13
C ASN A 402 -5.44 7.94 -11.36
N LEU A 403 -4.20 8.42 -11.17
CA LEU A 403 -2.99 7.57 -11.21
C LEU A 403 -2.73 6.84 -9.89
N LEU A 404 -3.43 7.21 -8.81
CA LEU A 404 -3.25 6.62 -7.48
C LEU A 404 -3.40 5.10 -7.47
N PRO A 405 -4.43 4.47 -8.08
CA PRO A 405 -4.54 3.01 -8.15
C PRO A 405 -3.28 2.32 -8.67
N THR A 406 -2.71 2.86 -9.76
CA THR A 406 -1.53 2.28 -10.41
C THR A 406 -0.28 2.50 -9.58
N ILE A 407 -0.01 3.73 -9.14
CA ILE A 407 1.18 4.05 -8.35
C ILE A 407 1.12 3.32 -6.99
N TYR A 408 -0.06 3.23 -6.39
CA TYR A 408 -0.26 2.45 -5.16
C TYR A 408 0.09 0.98 -5.38
N PHE A 409 -0.41 0.35 -6.45
CA PHE A 409 -0.06 -1.03 -6.76
C PHE A 409 1.45 -1.22 -6.97
N LEU A 410 2.10 -0.36 -7.77
CA LEU A 410 3.54 -0.43 -8.02
C LEU A 410 4.37 -0.21 -6.76
N SER A 411 3.94 0.68 -5.87
CA SER A 411 4.60 0.90 -4.58
C SER A 411 4.57 -0.33 -3.67
N ARG A 412 3.56 -1.19 -3.82
CA ARG A 412 3.36 -2.40 -3.02
C ARG A 412 4.04 -3.64 -3.59
N LEU A 413 4.43 -3.58 -4.86
CA LEU A 413 5.09 -4.69 -5.53
C LEU A 413 6.35 -5.21 -4.80
N PRO A 414 7.26 -4.36 -4.25
CA PRO A 414 8.41 -4.84 -3.48
C PRO A 414 8.04 -5.72 -2.29
N SER A 415 7.00 -5.32 -1.55
CA SER A 415 6.48 -6.07 -0.40
C SER A 415 5.92 -7.41 -0.84
N ILE A 416 5.09 -7.42 -1.90
CA ILE A 416 4.53 -8.65 -2.47
C ILE A 416 5.65 -9.63 -2.84
N ILE A 417 6.67 -9.17 -3.56
CA ILE A 417 7.80 -10.00 -3.95
C ILE A 417 8.60 -10.47 -2.73
N ALA A 418 8.83 -9.61 -1.73
CA ALA A 418 9.55 -9.97 -0.51
C ALA A 418 8.83 -11.10 0.27
N HIS A 419 7.49 -11.02 0.41
CA HIS A 419 6.68 -12.04 1.07
C HIS A 419 6.71 -13.38 0.33
N ILE A 420 6.70 -13.33 -1.00
CA ILE A 420 6.76 -14.54 -1.83
C ILE A 420 8.16 -15.16 -1.77
N ASN A 421 9.21 -14.35 -1.82
CA ASN A 421 10.59 -14.83 -1.66
C ASN A 421 10.77 -15.49 -0.29
N GLU A 422 10.25 -14.89 0.77
CA GLU A 422 10.25 -15.47 2.13
C GLU A 422 9.48 -16.80 2.17
N GLN A 423 8.29 -16.85 1.56
CA GLN A 423 7.47 -18.05 1.52
C GLN A 423 8.17 -19.20 0.78
N LYS A 424 8.77 -18.93 -0.39
CA LYS A 424 9.52 -19.91 -1.18
C LYS A 424 10.77 -20.41 -0.46
N GLN A 425 11.48 -19.53 0.25
CA GLN A 425 12.65 -19.90 1.07
C GLN A 425 12.26 -20.84 2.22
N ASN A 426 11.10 -20.60 2.85
CA ASN A 426 10.63 -21.40 3.97
C ASN A 426 10.13 -22.79 3.56
N LYS A 427 9.75 -23.01 2.29
CA LYS A 427 9.24 -24.29 1.73
C LYS A 427 8.10 -24.95 2.53
N LYS A 428 7.39 -24.19 3.37
CA LYS A 428 6.26 -24.69 4.17
C LYS A 428 4.99 -24.61 3.32
N ILE A 429 4.44 -25.77 2.94
CA ILE A 429 3.12 -25.83 2.30
C ILE A 429 2.05 -25.54 3.36
N VAL A 430 1.22 -24.52 3.11
CA VAL A 430 0.04 -24.26 3.94
C VAL A 430 -1.07 -25.20 3.48
N LYS A 431 -1.41 -26.20 4.30
CA LYS A 431 -2.56 -27.08 4.10
C LYS A 431 -3.68 -26.71 5.06
N TYR A 432 -4.90 -26.62 4.56
CA TYR A 432 -6.09 -26.44 5.40
C TYR A 432 -6.80 -27.76 5.59
N SER A 433 -7.50 -27.87 6.72
CA SER A 433 -8.45 -28.93 7.00
C SER A 433 -9.80 -28.27 7.23
N SER A 434 -10.87 -28.86 6.73
CA SER A 434 -12.23 -28.43 7.04
C SER A 434 -12.78 -29.22 8.22
N ILE A 435 -13.68 -28.61 8.98
CA ILE A 435 -14.55 -29.35 9.89
C ILE A 435 -15.78 -29.73 9.07
N TYR A 436 -15.96 -31.02 8.81
CA TYR A 436 -17.13 -31.51 8.10
C TYR A 436 -18.39 -31.36 8.97
N VAL A 437 -19.37 -30.60 8.49
CA VAL A 437 -20.67 -30.37 9.15
C VAL A 437 -21.85 -30.77 8.25
N GLY A 438 -21.57 -31.53 7.18
CA GLY A 438 -22.59 -32.06 6.28
C GLY A 438 -23.29 -33.29 6.88
N ASN A 439 -24.30 -33.77 6.18
CA ASN A 439 -24.99 -35.01 6.56
C ASN A 439 -23.99 -36.17 6.52
N LEU A 440 -24.01 -37.01 7.55
CA LEU A 440 -23.28 -38.28 7.52
C LEU A 440 -23.69 -39.07 6.27
N PRO A 441 -22.78 -39.86 5.68
CA PRO A 441 -23.14 -40.75 4.58
C PRO A 441 -24.37 -41.57 5.00
N THR A 442 -25.51 -41.34 4.36
CA THR A 442 -26.64 -42.27 4.44
C THR A 442 -26.22 -43.47 3.63
N ASP A 443 -26.13 -44.65 4.25
CA ASP A 443 -25.69 -45.89 3.61
C ASP A 443 -26.24 -46.00 2.17
N ILE A 444 -25.35 -45.88 1.18
CA ILE A 444 -25.69 -46.07 -0.22
C ILE A 444 -25.52 -47.56 -0.51
N TYR A 445 -26.64 -48.17 -0.89
CA TYR A 445 -26.80 -49.47 -1.57
C TYR A 445 -26.55 -50.71 -0.71
N GLN A 446 -27.64 -51.33 -0.24
CA GLN A 446 -27.68 -52.79 -0.18
C GLN A 446 -27.80 -53.31 -1.63
N PRO A 447 -26.90 -54.20 -2.09
CA PRO A 447 -26.88 -54.72 -3.45
C PRO A 447 -28.12 -55.54 -3.83
#